data_AF-A0A372RV88-F1
#
_entry.id   AF-A0A372RV88-F1
#
_cell.length_a   1.000
_cell.length_b   1.000
_cell.length_c   1.000
_cell.angle_alpha   90.00
_cell.angle_beta   90.00
_cell.angle_gamma   90.00
#
_symmetry.space_group_name_H-M   'P 1'
#
loop_
_entity.id
_entity.type
_entity.pdbx_description
1 polymer ?
#
loop_
_entity_poly.entity_id
_entity_poly.type
_entity_poly.pdbx_seq_one_letter_code
_entity_poly.pdbx_strand_id
1 'polypeptide(L)'
;MMDIIYSKNPGTLILVSGDADFIIPLDKAKEKNWRIEIWSWSRGISNELKKFPYLSLEDHFKSFAYITEQHATDKRHTLEISGDIIKSWKCKNEPIMECFRALNLLCQFHWEDDTTAHLYFDSESKLIHARDWLSKSYPDLLVNDPFLIVTMTESMMLV
;
A
#
# COMPACT_ATOMS: atom_id res chain seq x y z
N MET A 1 -29.98 -14.71 -10.09
CA MET A 1 -29.61 -16.02 -9.48
C MET A 1 -28.11 -16.14 -9.64
N MET A 2 -27.35 -16.26 -8.55
CA MET A 2 -25.89 -16.31 -8.58
C MET A 2 -25.45 -17.75 -8.84
N ASP A 3 -24.76 -18.00 -9.95
CA ASP A 3 -24.26 -19.33 -10.30
C ASP A 3 -23.08 -19.68 -9.40
N ILE A 4 -23.21 -20.79 -8.67
CA ILE A 4 -22.16 -21.34 -7.80
C ILE A 4 -21.27 -22.23 -8.67
N ILE A 5 -19.99 -21.88 -8.78
CA ILE A 5 -19.00 -22.68 -9.51
C ILE A 5 -18.70 -23.94 -8.69
N TYR A 6 -19.16 -25.09 -9.18
CA TYR A 6 -18.82 -26.41 -8.63
C TYR A 6 -17.45 -26.86 -9.14
N SER A 7 -16.36 -26.50 -8.46
CA SER A 7 -15.06 -27.18 -8.67
C SER A 7 -15.09 -28.55 -7.99
N LYS A 8 -14.52 -29.57 -8.65
CA LYS A 8 -14.45 -30.97 -8.15
C LYS A 8 -13.69 -31.14 -6.84
N ASN A 9 -12.90 -30.14 -6.43
CA ASN A 9 -12.18 -30.12 -5.16
C ASN A 9 -12.60 -28.87 -4.37
N PRO A 10 -12.96 -28.99 -3.09
CA PRO A 10 -13.23 -27.83 -2.25
C PRO A 10 -11.95 -27.02 -2.05
N GLY A 11 -12.01 -25.72 -2.35
CA GLY A 11 -10.91 -24.78 -2.13
C GLY A 11 -11.02 -24.07 -0.77
N THR A 12 -10.27 -22.97 -0.65
CA THR A 12 -10.41 -22.03 0.47
C THR A 12 -11.20 -20.81 0.00
N LEU A 13 -12.29 -20.49 0.71
CA LEU A 13 -13.00 -19.23 0.61
C LEU A 13 -12.45 -18.26 1.66
N ILE A 14 -11.91 -17.13 1.21
CA ILE A 14 -11.43 -16.06 2.08
C ILE A 14 -12.45 -14.92 2.04
N LEU A 15 -13.06 -14.61 3.18
CA LEU A 15 -13.89 -13.41 3.32
C LEU A 15 -13.04 -12.30 3.93
N VAL A 16 -12.83 -11.22 3.18
CA VAL A 16 -12.20 -9.99 3.68
C VAL A 16 -13.30 -9.02 4.11
N SER A 17 -13.91 -9.27 5.26
CA SER A 17 -14.98 -8.45 5.84
C SER A 17 -15.23 -8.85 7.29
N GLY A 18 -15.78 -7.91 8.07
CA GLY A 18 -16.28 -8.15 9.42
C GLY A 18 -17.81 -8.25 9.52
N ASP A 19 -18.52 -8.21 8.40
CA ASP A 19 -19.98 -8.06 8.34
C ASP A 19 -20.74 -9.40 8.50
N ALA A 20 -21.72 -9.42 9.41
CA ALA A 20 -22.55 -10.58 9.72
C ALA A 20 -23.43 -11.03 8.55
N ASP A 21 -23.73 -10.16 7.58
CA ASP A 21 -24.58 -10.48 6.44
C ASP A 21 -24.01 -11.63 5.58
N PHE A 22 -22.72 -11.92 5.71
CA PHE A 22 -22.05 -13.02 5.01
C PHE A 22 -22.21 -14.40 5.70
N ILE A 23 -22.84 -14.53 6.86
CA ILE A 23 -22.98 -15.82 7.55
C ILE A 23 -23.67 -16.87 6.67
N ILE A 24 -24.78 -16.51 6.03
CA ILE A 24 -25.57 -17.44 5.20
C ILE A 24 -24.74 -18.02 4.05
N PRO A 25 -24.04 -17.21 3.22
CA PRO A 25 -23.17 -17.77 2.18
C PRO A 25 -21.98 -18.56 2.75
N LEU A 26 -21.42 -18.18 3.91
CA LEU A 26 -20.34 -18.93 4.56
C LEU A 26 -20.80 -20.32 5.04
N ASP A 27 -21.96 -20.41 5.68
CA ASP A 27 -22.49 -21.69 6.15
C ASP A 27 -22.77 -22.63 4.95
N LYS A 28 -23.31 -22.10 3.83
CA LYS A 28 -23.46 -22.87 2.58
C LYS A 28 -22.12 -23.34 2.00
N ALA A 29 -21.06 -22.52 2.05
CA ALA A 29 -19.73 -22.93 1.61
C ALA A 29 -19.19 -24.07 2.49
N LYS A 30 -19.41 -24.00 3.80
CA LYS A 30 -19.04 -25.05 4.76
C LYS A 30 -19.76 -26.37 4.49
N GLU A 31 -21.06 -26.33 4.19
CA GLU A 31 -21.84 -27.51 3.77
C GLU A 31 -21.29 -28.17 2.49
N LYS A 32 -20.62 -27.39 1.65
CA LYS A 32 -19.95 -27.84 0.42
C LYS A 32 -18.46 -28.19 0.66
N ASN A 33 -18.04 -28.35 1.92
CA ASN A 33 -16.69 -28.69 2.35
C ASN A 33 -15.60 -27.65 2.02
N TRP A 34 -15.96 -26.40 1.74
CA TRP A 34 -14.95 -25.34 1.58
C TRP A 34 -14.28 -25.03 2.90
N ARG A 35 -12.95 -24.83 2.87
CA ARG A 35 -12.24 -24.19 3.98
C ARG A 35 -12.61 -22.72 4.00
N ILE A 36 -12.88 -22.16 5.17
CA ILE A 36 -13.26 -20.76 5.33
C ILE A 36 -12.22 -20.06 6.18
N GLU A 37 -11.80 -18.87 5.74
CA GLU A 37 -10.96 -17.95 6.50
C GLU A 37 -11.59 -16.55 6.49
N ILE A 38 -11.67 -15.91 7.65
CA ILE A 38 -12.18 -14.55 7.79
C ILE A 38 -11.03 -13.62 8.09
N TRP A 39 -10.86 -12.61 7.25
CA TRP A 39 -9.83 -11.58 7.38
C TRP A 39 -10.55 -10.26 7.67
N SER A 40 -10.41 -9.75 8.89
CA SER A 40 -11.11 -8.54 9.31
C SER A 40 -10.26 -7.71 10.26
N TRP A 41 -10.60 -6.43 10.39
CA TRP A 41 -10.15 -5.61 11.51
C TRP A 41 -10.72 -6.17 12.82
N SER A 42 -9.92 -6.17 13.88
CA SER A 42 -10.33 -6.73 15.19
C SER A 42 -11.55 -6.03 15.77
N ARG A 43 -11.66 -4.72 15.51
CA ARG A 43 -12.78 -3.87 15.93
C ARG A 43 -13.99 -3.94 14.99
N GLY A 44 -13.81 -4.47 13.79
CA GLY A 44 -14.84 -4.50 12.75
C GLY A 44 -15.56 -5.84 12.60
N ILE A 45 -15.09 -6.91 13.25
CA ILE A 45 -15.65 -8.25 13.10
C ILE A 45 -16.88 -8.48 14.01
N SER A 46 -17.97 -8.95 13.39
CA SER A 46 -19.18 -9.37 14.10
C SER A 46 -18.91 -10.60 14.98
N ASN A 47 -19.68 -10.76 16.07
CA ASN A 47 -19.49 -11.89 16.98
C ASN A 47 -19.83 -13.23 16.31
N GLU A 48 -20.77 -13.23 15.38
CA GLU A 48 -21.20 -14.40 14.63
C GLU A 48 -20.11 -14.93 13.71
N LEU A 49 -19.26 -14.06 13.16
CA LEU A 49 -18.14 -14.47 12.31
C LEU A 49 -16.96 -15.04 13.10
N LYS A 50 -16.86 -14.79 14.42
CA LYS A 50 -15.79 -15.33 15.28
C LYS A 50 -15.82 -16.85 15.43
N LYS A 51 -16.87 -17.52 14.95
CA LYS A 51 -16.95 -19.00 14.87
C LYS A 51 -16.04 -19.60 13.79
N PHE A 52 -15.54 -18.79 12.87
CA PHE A 52 -14.65 -19.22 11.79
C PHE A 52 -13.18 -18.88 12.11
N PRO A 53 -12.21 -19.56 11.47
CA PRO A 53 -10.81 -19.16 11.53
C PRO A 53 -10.64 -17.68 11.17
N TYR A 54 -9.96 -16.94 12.05
CA TYR A 54 -9.83 -15.49 11.97
C TYR A 54 -8.37 -15.08 11.81
N LEU A 55 -8.14 -14.13 10.92
CA LEU A 55 -6.86 -13.47 10.71
C LEU A 55 -7.05 -11.95 10.81
N SER A 56 -6.23 -11.30 11.62
CA SER A 56 -6.32 -9.86 11.85
C SER A 56 -5.69 -9.09 10.71
N LEU A 57 -6.45 -8.16 10.12
CA LEU A 57 -5.90 -7.24 9.11
C LEU A 57 -4.89 -6.24 9.70
N GLU A 58 -4.90 -6.05 11.03
CA GLU A 58 -3.97 -5.16 11.73
C GLU A 58 -2.51 -5.57 11.60
N ASP A 59 -2.23 -6.86 11.39
CA ASP A 59 -0.88 -7.36 11.21
C ASP A 59 -0.38 -7.21 9.77
N HIS A 60 -1.29 -6.95 8.83
CA HIS A 60 -1.02 -7.01 7.38
C HIS A 60 -1.35 -5.71 6.64
N PHE A 61 -1.91 -4.70 7.30
CA PHE A 61 -2.41 -3.49 6.63
C PHE A 61 -1.36 -2.78 5.78
N LYS A 62 -0.09 -2.79 6.17
CA LYS A 62 0.99 -2.16 5.39
C LYS A 62 1.17 -2.76 4.00
N SER A 63 0.70 -4.00 3.78
CA SER A 63 0.82 -4.69 2.50
C SER A 63 -0.29 -4.33 1.50
N PHE A 64 -1.41 -3.74 1.94
CA PHE A 64 -2.57 -3.51 1.07
C PHE A 64 -3.27 -2.15 1.27
N ALA A 65 -3.06 -1.48 2.41
CA ALA A 65 -3.66 -0.19 2.71
C ALA A 65 -2.72 0.96 2.31
N TYR A 66 -3.32 2.03 1.81
CA TYR A 66 -2.62 3.27 1.51
C TYR A 66 -3.48 4.47 1.94
N ILE A 67 -2.83 5.59 2.22
CA ILE A 67 -3.46 6.86 2.59
C ILE A 67 -3.13 7.88 1.51
N THR A 68 -4.16 8.43 0.86
CA THR A 68 -4.03 9.41 -0.23
C THR A 68 -4.28 10.87 0.18
N GLU A 69 -4.39 11.12 1.49
CA GLU A 69 -4.72 12.43 2.03
C GLU A 69 -3.56 13.40 1.89
N GLN A 70 -3.89 14.65 1.56
CA GLN A 70 -2.92 15.74 1.59
C GLN A 70 -2.53 16.01 3.05
N HIS A 71 -1.25 15.88 3.36
CA HIS A 71 -0.71 16.28 4.65
C HIS A 71 0.04 17.59 4.54
N ALA A 72 -0.05 18.41 5.59
CA ALA A 72 0.79 19.59 5.72
C ALA A 72 2.27 19.13 5.80
N THR A 73 3.09 19.69 4.92
CA THR A 73 4.50 19.30 4.72
C THR A 73 5.40 19.62 5.91
N ASP A 74 4.92 20.41 6.86
CA ASP A 74 5.60 20.79 8.10
C ASP A 74 5.55 19.70 9.19
N LYS A 75 4.67 18.71 9.06
CA LYS A 75 4.47 17.66 10.08
C LYS A 75 5.08 16.31 9.74
N ARG A 76 5.60 16.15 8.52
CA ARG A 76 6.11 14.87 8.02
C ARG A 76 7.32 15.07 7.12
N HIS A 77 8.18 14.07 7.11
CA HIS A 77 9.26 14.01 6.14
C HIS A 77 8.66 13.69 4.78
N THR A 78 8.79 14.62 3.83
CA THR A 78 8.12 14.55 2.52
C THR A 78 9.15 14.38 1.41
N LEU A 79 8.91 13.42 0.52
CA LEU A 79 9.70 13.21 -0.70
C LEU A 79 8.82 13.53 -1.91
N GLU A 80 9.23 14.52 -2.69
CA GLU A 80 8.60 14.82 -3.97
C GLU A 80 9.13 13.86 -5.04
N ILE A 81 8.21 13.31 -5.83
CA ILE A 81 8.51 12.55 -7.03
C ILE A 81 7.79 13.18 -8.21
N SER A 82 8.45 13.20 -9.37
CA SER A 82 7.86 13.68 -10.62
C SER A 82 8.47 12.94 -11.80
N GLY A 83 7.66 12.63 -12.82
CA GLY A 83 8.17 11.98 -14.01
C GLY A 83 7.11 11.59 -15.02
N ASP A 84 7.46 11.66 -16.31
CA ASP A 84 6.56 11.32 -17.41
C ASP A 84 6.16 9.84 -17.45
N ILE A 85 6.96 8.96 -16.84
CA ILE A 85 6.67 7.53 -16.69
C ILE A 85 5.34 7.26 -15.94
N ILE A 86 4.88 8.25 -15.16
CA ILE A 86 3.66 8.22 -14.35
C ILE A 86 2.40 8.49 -15.21
N LYS A 87 2.55 9.10 -16.39
CA LYS A 87 1.41 9.47 -17.27
C LYS A 87 0.55 8.27 -17.70
N SER A 88 1.10 7.05 -17.63
CA SER A 88 0.30 5.84 -17.79
C SER A 88 -0.53 5.59 -16.53
N TRP A 89 -1.84 5.79 -16.61
CA TRP A 89 -2.78 5.48 -15.50
C TRP A 89 -2.63 4.04 -14.97
N LYS A 90 -2.19 3.11 -15.82
CA LYS A 90 -1.93 1.70 -15.43
C LYS A 90 -0.78 1.57 -14.43
N CYS A 91 0.19 2.49 -14.47
CA CYS A 91 1.40 2.44 -13.67
C CYS A 91 1.51 3.59 -12.67
N LYS A 92 0.56 4.56 -12.67
CA LYS A 92 0.62 5.80 -11.86
C LYS A 92 1.02 5.54 -10.40
N ASN A 93 0.38 4.58 -9.74
CA ASN A 93 0.66 4.29 -8.33
C ASN A 93 1.64 3.13 -8.10
N GLU A 94 1.97 2.36 -9.13
CA GLU A 94 2.71 1.10 -8.98
C GLU A 94 4.12 1.32 -8.41
N PRO A 95 4.98 2.21 -8.94
CA PRO A 95 6.29 2.48 -8.37
C PRO A 95 6.25 2.93 -6.90
N ILE A 96 5.25 3.74 -6.54
CA ILE A 96 5.04 4.21 -5.17
C ILE A 96 4.72 3.00 -4.27
N MET A 97 3.72 2.20 -4.64
CA MET A 97 3.30 1.04 -3.85
C MET A 97 4.41 0.00 -3.73
N GLU A 98 5.20 -0.21 -4.79
CA GLU A 98 6.34 -1.12 -4.77
C GLU A 98 7.44 -0.67 -3.80
N CYS A 99 7.77 0.62 -3.79
CA CYS A 99 8.73 1.19 -2.85
C CYS A 99 8.30 0.98 -1.39
N PHE A 100 7.06 1.36 -1.06
CA PHE A 100 6.54 1.21 0.31
C PHE A 100 6.44 -0.27 0.73
N ARG A 101 6.02 -1.16 -0.18
CA ARG A 101 6.01 -2.61 0.07
C ARG A 101 7.42 -3.14 0.33
N ALA A 102 8.39 -2.78 -0.50
CA ALA A 102 9.77 -3.25 -0.38
C ALA A 102 10.43 -2.83 0.95
N LEU A 103 10.03 -1.67 1.48
CA LEU A 103 10.55 -1.13 2.73
C LEU A 103 9.68 -1.46 3.95
N ASN A 104 8.61 -2.26 3.78
CA ASN A 104 7.63 -2.60 4.83
C ASN A 104 7.05 -1.36 5.54
N LEU A 105 6.71 -0.34 4.75
CA LEU A 105 6.18 0.93 5.21
C LEU A 105 4.67 1.04 4.94
N LEU A 106 3.97 1.81 5.76
CA LEU A 106 2.60 2.21 5.43
C LEU A 106 2.64 3.19 4.26
N CYS A 107 2.01 2.83 3.14
CA CYS A 107 1.96 3.63 1.93
C CYS A 107 1.15 4.92 2.17
N GLN A 108 1.81 6.07 2.08
CA GLN A 108 1.18 7.37 2.32
C GLN A 108 1.70 8.34 1.27
N PHE A 109 0.82 8.82 0.40
CA PHE A 109 1.19 9.72 -0.69
C PHE A 109 0.04 10.64 -1.07
N HIS A 110 0.31 11.73 -1.76
CA HIS A 110 -0.71 12.59 -2.35
C HIS A 110 -0.27 13.04 -3.74
N TRP A 111 -1.14 12.87 -4.73
CA TRP A 111 -0.93 13.43 -6.06
C TRP A 111 -1.33 14.90 -6.03
N GLU A 112 -0.36 15.79 -6.25
CA GLU A 112 -0.63 17.22 -6.45
C GLU A 112 -1.21 17.46 -7.85
N ASP A 113 -0.68 16.76 -8.85
CA ASP A 113 -1.15 16.78 -10.23
C ASP A 113 -0.98 15.42 -10.94
N ASP A 114 -1.02 15.40 -12.27
CA ASP A 114 -0.89 14.18 -13.07
C ASP A 114 0.55 13.66 -13.23
N THR A 115 1.52 14.44 -12.77
CA THR A 115 2.95 14.19 -12.90
C THR A 115 3.70 14.20 -11.58
N THR A 116 3.17 14.84 -10.54
CA THR A 116 3.87 15.12 -9.28
C THR A 116 3.12 14.57 -8.08
N ALA A 117 3.83 13.81 -7.23
CA ALA A 117 3.32 13.29 -5.98
C ALA A 117 4.26 13.57 -4.81
N HIS A 118 3.65 13.71 -3.63
CA HIS A 118 4.31 13.87 -2.35
C HIS A 118 4.18 12.56 -1.57
N LEU A 119 5.30 11.94 -1.22
CA LEU A 119 5.36 10.73 -0.40
C LEU A 119 5.67 11.12 1.05
N TYR A 120 4.94 10.54 2.01
CA TYR A 120 5.03 10.95 3.41
C TYR A 120 5.63 9.87 4.30
N PHE A 121 6.59 10.27 5.13
CA PHE A 121 7.32 9.39 6.05
C PHE A 121 7.29 9.94 7.49
N ASP A 122 7.29 9.02 8.44
CA ASP A 122 7.34 9.28 9.89
C ASP A 122 8.77 9.47 10.43
N SER A 123 9.80 9.21 9.61
CA SER A 123 11.19 9.53 9.94
C SER A 123 12.02 9.87 8.71
N GLU A 124 13.04 10.70 8.90
CA GLU A 124 14.02 11.06 7.87
C GLU A 124 14.77 9.85 7.32
N SER A 125 15.16 8.90 8.18
CA SER A 125 15.84 7.66 7.74
C SER A 125 14.99 6.85 6.75
N LYS A 126 13.68 6.76 6.95
CA LYS A 126 12.78 6.07 6.02
C LYS A 126 12.65 6.80 4.70
N LEU A 127 12.60 8.14 4.74
CA LEU A 127 12.64 8.96 3.53
C LEU A 127 13.91 8.70 2.73
N ILE A 128 15.08 8.71 3.39
CA ILE A 128 16.38 8.45 2.74
C ILE A 128 16.37 7.06 2.08
N HIS A 129 15.95 6.02 2.80
CA HIS A 129 15.87 4.67 2.23
C HIS A 129 14.88 4.58 1.06
N ALA A 130 13.76 5.29 1.11
CA ALA A 130 12.80 5.34 0.01
C ALA A 130 13.39 6.04 -1.21
N ARG A 131 14.08 7.16 -1.02
CA ARG A 131 14.81 7.88 -2.08
C ARG A 131 15.87 6.98 -2.72
N ASP A 132 16.68 6.30 -1.92
CA ASP A 132 17.72 5.39 -2.42
C ASP A 132 17.12 4.20 -3.19
N TRP A 133 16.00 3.68 -2.72
CA TRP A 133 15.31 2.58 -3.39
C TRP A 133 14.69 3.02 -4.72
N LEU A 134 14.03 4.19 -4.75
CA LEU A 134 13.42 4.77 -5.95
C LEU A 134 14.48 5.16 -6.98
N SER A 135 15.58 5.79 -6.58
CA SER A 135 16.66 6.17 -7.51
C SER A 135 17.26 4.96 -8.23
N LYS A 136 17.34 3.82 -7.54
CA LYS A 136 17.84 2.56 -8.10
C LYS A 136 16.81 1.86 -9.00
N SER A 137 15.55 1.83 -8.59
CA SER A 137 14.50 1.02 -9.24
C SER A 137 13.78 1.79 -10.35
N TYR A 138 13.70 3.11 -10.21
CA TYR A 138 12.99 4.04 -11.10
C TYR A 138 13.75 5.39 -11.17
N PRO A 139 14.92 5.43 -11.83
CA PRO A 139 15.78 6.61 -11.86
C PRO A 139 15.10 7.88 -12.40
N ASP A 140 14.10 7.72 -13.27
CA ASP A 140 13.39 8.82 -13.93
C ASP A 140 12.26 9.45 -13.08
N LEU A 141 12.03 8.97 -11.85
CA LEU A 141 10.93 9.43 -10.97
C LEU A 141 11.31 10.51 -9.96
N LEU A 142 12.61 10.72 -9.71
CA LEU A 142 13.04 11.65 -8.68
C LEU A 142 13.29 13.04 -9.26
N VAL A 143 12.69 14.05 -8.64
CA VAL A 143 13.08 15.44 -8.86
C VAL A 143 14.44 15.62 -8.20
N ASN A 144 15.45 16.03 -8.98
CA ASN A 144 16.75 16.38 -8.43
C ASN A 144 16.58 17.56 -7.45
N ASP A 145 16.81 17.28 -6.17
CA ASP A 145 16.72 18.28 -5.10
C ASP A 145 17.88 19.29 -5.23
N PRO A 146 17.65 20.62 -5.21
CA PRO A 146 18.69 21.66 -5.28
C PRO A 146 19.81 21.55 -4.24
N PHE A 147 19.65 20.75 -3.18
CA PHE A 147 20.72 20.48 -2.19
C PHE A 147 21.94 19.73 -2.76
N LEU A 148 21.79 19.02 -3.88
CA LEU A 148 22.93 18.46 -4.61
C LEU A 148 23.77 19.54 -5.32
N ILE A 149 23.17 20.69 -5.68
CA ILE A 149 23.90 21.79 -6.32
C ILE A 149 24.84 22.46 -5.31
N VAL A 150 24.38 22.69 -4.07
CA VAL A 150 25.18 23.36 -3.03
C VAL A 150 26.43 22.56 -2.67
N THR A 151 26.31 21.24 -2.52
CA THR A 151 27.44 20.36 -2.19
C THR A 151 28.45 20.18 -3.34
N MET A 152 27.99 20.21 -4.61
CA MET A 152 28.90 20.21 -5.75
C MET A 152 29.62 21.55 -5.93
N THR A 153 28.97 22.69 -5.65
CA THR A 153 29.62 24.01 -5.73
C THR A 153 30.67 24.25 -4.64
N GLU A 154 30.48 23.73 -3.42
CA GLU A 154 31.50 23.83 -2.36
C GLU A 154 32.75 22.98 -2.67
N SER A 155 32.58 21.84 -3.34
CA SER A 155 33.69 20.96 -3.75
C SER A 155 34.47 21.49 -4.95
N MET A 156 33.88 22.36 -5.79
CA MET A 156 34.54 22.97 -6.95
C MET A 156 35.25 24.30 -6.64
N MET A 157 35.08 24.86 -5.43
CA MET A 157 35.74 26.09 -4.97
C MET A 157 37.06 25.82 -4.21
N LEU A 158 37.46 24.54 -4.06
CA LEU A 158 38.70 24.09 -3.45
C LEU A 158 39.59 23.39 -4.49
N VAL A 159 40.06 24.14 -5.50
CA VAL A 159 41.25 23.83 -6.31
C VAL A 159 41.99 25.12 -6.62
#